data_AF-A0A7V3M337-F1
#
_entry.id   AF-A0A7V3M337-F1
#
_cell.length_a   1.000
_cell.length_b   1.000
_cell.length_c   1.000
_cell.angle_alpha   90.00
_cell.angle_beta   90.00
_cell.angle_gamma   90.00
#
_symmetry.space_group_name_H-M   'P 1'
#
loop_
_entity.id
_entity.type
_entity.pdbx_description
1 polymer ?
#
loop_
_entity_poly.entity_id
_entity_poly.type
_entity_poly.pdbx_seq_one_letter_code
_entity_poly.pdbx_strand_id
1 'polypeptide(L)'
;MMAETLLDKIWRAHTVRTLPSGQTQLFIGLHLVHEVTSPQAFQMLREAGLKVRCPDRTVATIDHIVPTASQLRPFGDALAEEMTVHLVRNCKEFGIRLFDLDSGRQGIVHVIGPELGLTQPGMTIACGDSHTSTHGALGALALGVGTSQVRDVLATQCLAMAKPRLRQIRV
;
A
#
# COMPACT_ATOMS: atom_id res chain seq x y z
N MET A 1 -6.09 13.61 -32.16
CA MET A 1 -5.58 12.92 -30.96
C MET A 1 -6.67 11.99 -30.46
N MET A 2 -6.38 10.71 -30.20
CA MET A 2 -7.36 9.83 -29.56
C MET A 2 -7.67 10.34 -28.15
N ALA A 3 -8.93 10.26 -27.73
CA ALA A 3 -9.31 10.65 -26.38
C ALA A 3 -8.64 9.72 -25.35
N GLU A 4 -7.81 10.27 -24.47
CA GLU A 4 -7.20 9.50 -23.37
C GLU A 4 -8.22 9.25 -22.25
N THR A 5 -8.30 8.00 -21.80
CA THR A 5 -9.12 7.60 -20.64
C THR A 5 -8.43 8.02 -19.34
N LEU A 6 -9.15 7.98 -18.20
CA LEU A 6 -8.54 8.24 -16.88
C LEU A 6 -7.37 7.28 -16.62
N LEU A 7 -7.53 6.00 -16.96
CA LEU A 7 -6.47 5.00 -16.87
C LEU A 7 -5.27 5.40 -17.73
N ASP A 8 -5.49 5.85 -18.97
CA ASP A 8 -4.38 6.25 -19.87
C ASP A 8 -3.58 7.42 -19.29
N LYS A 9 -4.29 8.44 -18.79
CA LYS A 9 -3.68 9.64 -18.23
C LYS A 9 -2.83 9.33 -17.00
N ILE A 10 -3.41 8.60 -16.02
CA ILE A 10 -2.69 8.24 -14.79
C ILE A 10 -1.52 7.29 -15.11
N TRP A 11 -1.75 6.27 -15.94
CA TRP A 11 -0.69 5.32 -16.31
C TRP A 11 0.49 6.03 -16.96
N ARG A 12 0.23 6.93 -17.92
CA ARG A 12 1.26 7.72 -18.60
C ARG A 12 2.01 8.63 -17.63
N ALA A 13 1.29 9.33 -16.76
CA ALA A 13 1.89 10.27 -15.79
C ALA A 13 2.81 9.57 -14.76
N HIS A 14 2.55 8.30 -14.44
CA HIS A 14 3.31 7.54 -13.45
C HIS A 14 4.23 6.47 -14.05
N THR A 15 4.33 6.39 -15.38
CA THR A 15 5.29 5.50 -16.04
C THR A 15 6.70 6.04 -15.87
N VAL A 16 7.58 5.27 -15.23
CA VAL A 16 9.02 5.60 -15.15
C VAL A 16 9.70 5.24 -16.46
N ARG A 17 9.49 3.99 -16.93
CA ARG A 17 9.99 3.45 -18.20
C ARG A 17 9.35 2.11 -18.52
N THR A 18 9.59 1.62 -19.72
CA THR A 18 9.37 0.22 -20.08
C THR A 18 10.59 -0.61 -19.68
N LEU A 19 10.37 -1.74 -19.01
CA LEU A 19 11.41 -2.70 -18.61
C LEU A 19 11.79 -3.62 -19.79
N PRO A 20 12.95 -4.30 -19.74
CA PRO A 20 13.33 -5.29 -20.76
C PRO A 20 12.31 -6.43 -20.93
N SER A 21 11.51 -6.72 -19.89
CA SER A 21 10.40 -7.68 -19.96
C SER A 21 9.20 -7.20 -20.78
N GLY A 22 9.20 -5.94 -21.25
CA GLY A 22 8.05 -5.28 -21.88
C GLY A 22 7.02 -4.74 -20.88
N GLN A 23 7.17 -5.01 -19.58
CA GLN A 23 6.30 -4.45 -18.55
C GLN A 23 6.59 -2.97 -18.30
N THR A 24 5.60 -2.24 -17.81
CA THR A 24 5.80 -0.87 -17.31
C THR A 24 6.42 -0.94 -15.92
N GLN A 25 7.46 -0.14 -15.69
CA GLN A 25 7.88 0.26 -14.36
C GLN A 25 6.98 1.42 -13.92
N LEU A 26 5.94 1.11 -13.15
CA LEU A 26 4.93 2.06 -12.70
C LEU A 26 5.32 2.59 -11.33
N PHE A 27 5.52 3.90 -11.21
CA PHE A 27 5.75 4.56 -9.93
C PHE A 27 4.49 4.49 -9.07
N ILE A 28 4.66 4.27 -7.76
CA ILE A 28 3.56 4.25 -6.79
C ILE A 28 3.58 5.54 -5.97
N GLY A 29 2.54 6.36 -6.13
CA GLY A 29 2.40 7.65 -5.44
C GLY A 29 2.17 7.52 -3.93
N LEU A 30 1.38 6.52 -3.52
CA LEU A 30 1.09 6.17 -2.13
C LEU A 30 1.13 4.65 -1.95
N HIS A 31 1.87 4.19 -0.96
CA HIS A 31 1.91 2.79 -0.56
C HIS A 31 1.28 2.65 0.83
N LEU A 32 0.25 1.82 0.93
CA LEU A 32 -0.40 1.50 2.19
C LEU A 32 0.07 0.11 2.64
N VAL A 33 0.34 -0.03 3.93
CA VAL A 33 0.79 -1.29 4.53
C VAL A 33 -0.01 -1.58 5.80
N HIS A 34 -0.20 -2.86 6.08
CA HIS A 34 -0.91 -3.36 7.26
C HIS A 34 -0.25 -4.65 7.75
N GLU A 35 -0.64 -5.12 8.92
CA GLU A 35 0.02 -6.13 9.73
C GLU A 35 -0.06 -7.56 9.17
N VAL A 36 -0.91 -7.82 8.17
CA VAL A 36 -1.09 -9.16 7.61
C VAL A 36 -0.03 -9.49 6.56
N THR A 37 0.11 -8.64 5.54
CA THR A 37 0.95 -8.95 4.38
C THR A 37 2.32 -8.29 4.42
N SER A 38 2.47 -7.23 5.20
CA SER A 38 3.67 -6.38 5.19
C SER A 38 4.85 -6.90 6.01
N PRO A 39 4.68 -7.58 7.17
CA PRO A 39 5.81 -8.06 7.96
C PRO A 39 6.80 -8.94 7.16
N GLN A 40 6.28 -9.85 6.34
CA GLN A 40 7.09 -10.71 5.49
C GLN A 40 7.85 -9.89 4.42
N ALA A 41 7.21 -8.87 3.84
CA ALA A 41 7.88 -7.98 2.88
C ALA A 41 9.07 -7.23 3.50
N PHE A 42 8.94 -6.75 4.74
CA PHE A 42 10.06 -6.13 5.47
C PHE A 42 11.19 -7.10 5.76
N GLN A 43 10.87 -8.36 6.08
CA GLN A 43 11.89 -9.40 6.24
C GLN A 43 12.66 -9.62 4.93
N MET A 44 11.98 -9.71 3.80
CA MET A 44 12.63 -9.85 2.49
C MET A 44 13.56 -8.67 2.16
N LEU A 45 13.21 -7.44 2.60
CA LEU A 45 14.11 -6.29 2.48
C LEU A 45 15.40 -6.50 3.29
N ARG A 46 15.27 -6.93 4.56
CA ARG A 46 16.42 -7.19 5.43
C ARG A 46 17.33 -8.27 4.88
N GLU A 47 16.76 -9.39 4.43
CA GLU A 47 17.51 -10.50 3.83
C GLU A 47 18.28 -10.06 2.57
N ALA A 48 17.71 -9.13 1.79
CA ALA A 48 18.34 -8.55 0.61
C ALA A 48 19.29 -7.38 0.92
N GLY A 49 19.43 -6.95 2.18
CA GLY A 49 20.22 -5.77 2.55
C GLY A 49 19.66 -4.45 1.99
N LEU A 50 18.36 -4.39 1.72
CA LEU A 50 17.68 -3.24 1.12
C LEU A 50 17.00 -2.37 2.18
N LYS A 51 16.89 -1.07 1.87
CA LYS A 51 16.12 -0.10 2.67
C LYS A 51 14.80 0.24 1.98
N VAL A 52 13.87 0.81 2.73
CA VAL A 52 12.67 1.42 2.15
C VAL A 52 13.07 2.68 1.38
N ARG A 53 12.67 2.78 0.11
CA ARG A 53 13.09 3.83 -0.83
C ARG A 53 12.47 5.18 -0.53
N CYS A 54 11.15 5.23 -0.30
CA CYS A 54 10.41 6.45 0.01
C CYS A 54 9.50 6.20 1.24
N PRO A 55 10.07 6.22 2.46
CA PRO A 55 9.30 5.96 3.68
C PRO A 55 8.19 7.00 3.92
N ASP A 56 8.38 8.23 3.43
CA ASP A 56 7.40 9.33 3.44
C ASP A 56 6.15 9.07 2.58
N ARG A 57 6.26 8.17 1.60
CA ARG A 57 5.14 7.74 0.73
C ARG A 57 4.52 6.42 1.17
N THR A 58 5.03 5.83 2.25
CA THR A 58 4.50 4.60 2.83
C THR A 58 3.79 4.92 4.14
N VAL A 59 2.58 4.41 4.32
CA VAL A 59 1.76 4.66 5.50
C VAL A 59 1.21 3.34 6.01
N ALA A 60 1.36 3.12 7.32
CA ALA A 60 0.89 1.93 7.99
C ALA A 60 -0.34 2.21 8.87
N THR A 61 -1.18 1.19 9.02
CA THR A 61 -2.23 1.09 10.04
C THR A 61 -2.31 -0.35 10.53
N ILE A 62 -2.96 -0.57 11.66
CA ILE A 62 -3.30 -1.90 12.17
C ILE A 62 -4.81 -2.01 12.11
N ASP A 63 -5.40 -2.94 11.36
CA ASP A 63 -6.86 -2.98 11.18
C ASP A 63 -7.51 -4.36 11.02
N HIS A 64 -6.78 -5.40 10.63
CA HIS A 64 -7.32 -6.75 10.40
C HIS A 64 -7.40 -7.59 11.68
N ILE A 65 -6.49 -7.40 12.64
CA ILE A 65 -6.39 -8.28 13.83
C ILE A 65 -6.70 -7.59 15.17
N VAL A 66 -7.22 -6.37 15.14
CA VAL A 66 -7.58 -5.63 16.36
C VAL A 66 -8.79 -6.30 17.03
N PRO A 67 -8.68 -6.81 18.27
CA PRO A 67 -9.80 -7.53 18.89
C PRO A 67 -10.95 -6.58 19.26
N THR A 68 -12.17 -6.97 18.92
CA THR A 68 -13.38 -6.17 19.24
C THR A 68 -13.66 -6.10 20.74
N ALA A 69 -13.40 -7.18 21.49
CA ALA A 69 -13.80 -7.30 22.90
C ALA A 69 -12.87 -6.55 23.87
N SER A 70 -11.57 -6.54 23.60
CA SER A 70 -10.58 -5.85 24.42
C SER A 70 -9.33 -5.56 23.59
N GLN A 71 -8.92 -4.30 23.58
CA GLN A 71 -7.69 -3.85 22.91
C GLN A 71 -6.52 -3.70 23.89
N LEU A 72 -6.67 -4.18 25.13
CA LEU A 72 -5.59 -4.19 26.11
C LEU A 72 -4.45 -5.07 25.61
N ARG A 73 -3.22 -4.55 25.64
CA ARG A 73 -2.02 -5.27 25.20
C ARG A 73 -1.30 -5.92 26.38
N PRO A 74 -0.73 -7.14 26.19
CA PRO A 74 -0.77 -7.95 24.97
C PRO A 74 -2.19 -8.44 24.65
N PHE A 75 -2.54 -8.56 23.37
CA PHE A 75 -3.83 -9.11 22.98
C PHE A 75 -4.00 -10.54 23.46
N GLY A 76 -5.27 -10.96 23.66
CA GLY A 76 -5.59 -12.34 24.02
C GLY A 76 -5.19 -13.37 22.95
N ASP A 77 -5.17 -12.95 21.68
CA ASP A 77 -4.60 -13.72 20.58
C ASP A 77 -3.11 -13.36 20.41
N ALA A 78 -2.24 -14.33 20.72
CA ALA A 78 -0.79 -14.16 20.64
C ALA A 78 -0.30 -13.90 19.21
N LEU A 79 -0.95 -14.46 18.19
CA LEU A 79 -0.56 -14.24 16.79
C LEU A 79 -0.91 -12.80 16.37
N ALA A 80 -2.08 -12.31 16.75
CA ALA A 80 -2.47 -10.92 16.53
C ALA A 80 -1.51 -9.93 17.19
N GLU A 81 -1.12 -10.22 18.45
CA GLU A 81 -0.12 -9.43 19.18
C GLU A 81 1.24 -9.45 18.46
N GLU A 82 1.70 -10.63 18.03
CA GLU A 82 2.97 -10.78 17.33
C GLU A 82 3.00 -9.99 16.01
N MET A 83 1.96 -10.12 15.18
CA MET A 83 1.83 -9.38 13.92
C MET A 83 1.85 -7.86 14.14
N THR A 84 1.17 -7.39 15.19
CA THR A 84 1.17 -5.98 15.61
C THR A 84 2.58 -5.52 16.00
N VAL A 85 3.26 -6.27 16.88
CA VAL A 85 4.63 -5.96 17.32
C VAL A 85 5.58 -5.88 16.12
N HIS A 86 5.49 -6.82 15.18
CA HIS A 86 6.33 -6.82 13.98
C HIS A 86 6.09 -5.58 13.13
N LEU A 87 4.84 -5.21 12.86
CA LEU A 87 4.54 -4.01 12.08
C LEU A 87 5.07 -2.74 12.77
N VAL A 88 4.82 -2.57 14.07
CA VAL A 88 5.29 -1.42 14.87
C VAL A 88 6.81 -1.31 14.81
N ARG A 89 7.51 -2.43 15.03
CA ARG A 89 8.97 -2.50 14.95
C ARG A 89 9.47 -2.13 13.56
N ASN A 90 8.88 -2.70 12.50
CA ASN A 90 9.26 -2.40 11.12
C ASN A 90 9.05 -0.92 10.79
N CYS A 91 7.93 -0.33 11.21
CA CYS A 91 7.65 1.08 10.96
C CYS A 91 8.69 1.99 11.63
N LYS A 92 9.04 1.68 12.89
CA LYS A 92 10.10 2.40 13.62
C LYS A 92 11.47 2.24 12.97
N GLU A 93 11.83 1.03 12.56
CA GLU A 93 13.13 0.70 11.95
C GLU A 93 13.32 1.41 10.59
N PHE A 94 12.27 1.43 9.77
CA PHE A 94 12.32 2.00 8.41
C PHE A 94 11.82 3.45 8.32
N GLY A 95 11.42 4.07 9.43
CA GLY A 95 10.94 5.46 9.47
C GLY A 95 9.59 5.66 8.77
N ILE A 96 8.73 4.65 8.77
CA ILE A 96 7.40 4.69 8.16
C ILE A 96 6.40 5.25 9.17
N ARG A 97 5.51 6.12 8.69
CA ARG A 97 4.41 6.65 9.51
C ARG A 97 3.39 5.56 9.79
N LEU A 98 3.16 5.27 11.07
CA LEU A 98 2.14 4.35 11.56
C LEU A 98 1.02 5.11 12.27
N PHE A 99 -0.22 4.83 11.89
CA PHE A 99 -1.39 5.15 12.70
C PHE A 99 -1.68 3.96 13.62
N ASP A 100 -1.05 3.99 14.80
CA ASP A 100 -1.17 2.95 15.83
C ASP A 100 -2.49 3.12 16.60
N LEU A 101 -2.85 2.14 17.42
CA LEU A 101 -4.12 2.10 18.17
C LEU A 101 -4.36 3.31 19.07
N ASP A 102 -3.30 3.90 19.62
CA ASP A 102 -3.36 5.08 20.47
C ASP A 102 -3.36 6.41 19.69
N SER A 103 -3.20 6.36 18.36
CA SER A 103 -3.01 7.55 17.53
C SER A 103 -4.27 8.41 17.34
N GLY A 104 -5.44 7.88 17.67
CA GLY A 104 -6.75 8.48 17.38
C GLY A 104 -7.08 8.64 15.89
N ARG A 105 -6.20 8.15 15.00
CA ARG A 105 -6.33 8.21 13.53
C ARG A 105 -6.19 6.83 12.88
N GLN A 106 -6.09 5.79 13.69
CA GLN A 106 -6.13 4.40 13.25
C GLN A 106 -7.53 4.05 12.75
N GLY A 107 -7.60 3.17 11.76
CA GLY A 107 -8.83 2.65 11.22
C GLY A 107 -8.54 1.72 10.04
N ILE A 108 -9.61 1.26 9.39
CA ILE A 108 -9.52 0.40 8.21
C ILE A 108 -8.68 1.08 7.14
N VAL A 109 -7.69 0.38 6.58
CA VAL A 109 -6.67 0.94 5.68
C VAL A 109 -7.25 1.71 4.49
N HIS A 110 -8.38 1.25 3.96
CA HIS A 110 -9.08 1.88 2.84
C HIS A 110 -10.05 3.00 3.23
N VAL A 111 -10.34 3.17 4.52
CA VAL A 111 -11.15 4.27 5.08
C VAL A 111 -10.24 5.43 5.47
N ILE A 112 -9.15 5.16 6.19
CA ILE A 112 -8.21 6.21 6.63
C ILE A 112 -7.49 6.88 5.47
N GLY A 113 -7.31 6.18 4.34
CA GLY A 113 -6.63 6.74 3.16
C GLY A 113 -7.34 8.00 2.65
N PRO A 114 -8.62 7.94 2.27
CA PRO A 114 -9.41 9.11 1.92
C PRO A 114 -9.63 10.08 3.09
N GLU A 115 -9.99 9.56 4.28
CA GLU A 115 -10.36 10.39 5.44
C GLU A 115 -9.22 11.32 5.90
N LEU A 116 -7.98 10.82 5.87
CA LEU A 116 -6.79 11.58 6.26
C LEU A 116 -6.14 12.33 5.08
N GLY A 117 -6.81 12.37 3.92
CA GLY A 117 -6.34 13.07 2.73
C GLY A 117 -5.09 12.45 2.09
N LEU A 118 -4.82 11.16 2.34
CA LEU A 118 -3.67 10.46 1.74
C LEU A 118 -3.98 10.06 0.31
N THR A 119 -5.19 9.56 0.09
CA THR A 119 -5.71 9.23 -1.23
C THR A 119 -6.11 10.52 -1.93
N GLN A 120 -5.42 10.83 -3.01
CA GLN A 120 -5.69 12.01 -3.83
C GLN A 120 -5.94 11.63 -5.30
N PRO A 121 -6.75 12.41 -6.04
CA PRO A 121 -6.99 12.17 -7.46
C PRO A 121 -5.71 12.10 -8.27
N GLY A 122 -5.67 11.19 -9.25
CA GLY A 122 -4.53 11.03 -10.14
C GLY A 122 -3.33 10.29 -9.57
N MET A 123 -3.39 9.80 -8.32
CA MET A 123 -2.34 8.95 -7.74
C MET A 123 -2.37 7.52 -8.28
N THR A 124 -1.21 6.86 -8.27
CA THR A 124 -1.10 5.40 -8.22
C THR A 124 -0.99 4.97 -6.76
N ILE A 125 -1.78 3.96 -6.36
CA ILE A 125 -1.84 3.48 -4.98
C ILE A 125 -1.63 1.97 -4.97
N ALA A 126 -0.79 1.46 -4.07
CA ALA A 126 -0.63 0.04 -3.84
C ALA A 126 -0.86 -0.31 -2.37
N CYS A 127 -1.44 -1.48 -2.11
CA CYS A 127 -1.52 -2.06 -0.77
C CYS A 127 -1.56 -3.59 -0.91
N GLY A 128 -1.06 -4.28 0.12
CA GLY A 128 -1.15 -5.73 0.26
C GLY A 128 -2.56 -6.26 0.55
N ASP A 129 -3.61 -5.57 0.10
CA ASP A 129 -5.02 -5.89 0.35
C ASP A 129 -5.81 -5.90 -0.98
N SER A 130 -6.75 -6.84 -1.12
CA SER A 130 -7.55 -7.01 -2.35
C SER A 130 -8.54 -5.86 -2.60
N HIS A 131 -8.95 -5.13 -1.56
CA HIS A 131 -9.92 -4.04 -1.61
C HIS A 131 -9.30 -2.68 -1.90
N THR A 132 -8.01 -2.64 -2.26
CA THR A 132 -7.29 -1.41 -2.63
C THR A 132 -7.99 -0.62 -3.74
N SER A 133 -8.75 -1.30 -4.60
CA SER A 133 -9.57 -0.66 -5.65
C SER A 133 -10.58 0.37 -5.13
N THR A 134 -10.94 0.34 -3.83
CA THR A 134 -11.79 1.33 -3.14
C THR A 134 -11.34 2.77 -3.41
N HIS A 135 -10.03 3.02 -3.43
CA HIS A 135 -9.48 4.37 -3.67
C HIS A 135 -9.74 4.89 -5.09
N GLY A 136 -10.13 4.03 -6.03
CA GLY A 136 -10.57 4.43 -7.37
C GLY A 136 -11.79 5.35 -7.38
N ALA A 137 -12.61 5.32 -6.32
CA ALA A 137 -13.71 6.26 -6.13
C ALA A 137 -13.26 7.73 -6.07
N LEU A 138 -12.00 7.99 -5.68
CA LEU A 138 -11.39 9.33 -5.67
C LEU A 138 -10.58 9.64 -6.94
N GLY A 139 -10.73 8.85 -8.01
CA GLY A 139 -10.02 9.07 -9.26
C GLY A 139 -8.54 8.69 -9.22
N ALA A 140 -8.16 7.75 -8.35
CA ALA A 140 -6.82 7.16 -8.30
C ALA A 140 -6.76 5.81 -9.07
N LEU A 141 -5.57 5.43 -9.54
CA LEU A 141 -5.29 4.06 -10.00
C LEU A 141 -4.78 3.24 -8.82
N ALA A 142 -5.66 2.46 -8.20
CA ALA A 142 -5.36 1.75 -6.96
C ALA A 142 -5.34 0.22 -7.18
N LEU A 143 -4.27 -0.42 -6.71
CA LEU A 143 -3.89 -1.79 -7.07
C LEU A 143 -3.65 -2.62 -5.81
N GLY A 144 -4.42 -3.69 -5.65
CA GLY A 144 -4.10 -4.73 -4.67
C GLY A 144 -2.89 -5.53 -5.15
N VAL A 145 -1.92 -5.77 -4.28
CA VAL A 145 -0.66 -6.43 -4.63
C VAL A 145 -0.32 -7.56 -3.67
N GLY A 146 0.47 -8.54 -4.12
CA GLY A 146 0.96 -9.62 -3.25
C GLY A 146 2.18 -9.22 -2.42
N THR A 147 2.55 -10.03 -1.44
CA THR A 147 3.71 -9.78 -0.55
C THR A 147 5.01 -9.47 -1.28
N SER A 148 5.34 -10.22 -2.33
CA SER A 148 6.55 -9.95 -3.14
C SER A 148 6.53 -8.59 -3.82
N GLN A 149 5.34 -8.12 -4.21
CA GLN A 149 5.16 -6.80 -4.81
C GLN A 149 5.16 -5.70 -3.75
N VAL A 150 4.64 -5.95 -2.54
CA VAL A 150 4.82 -5.03 -1.38
C VAL A 150 6.31 -4.80 -1.15
N ARG A 151 7.13 -5.86 -1.15
CA ARG A 151 8.60 -5.76 -1.08
C ARG A 151 9.16 -4.89 -2.21
N ASP A 152 8.71 -5.10 -3.45
CA ASP A 152 9.19 -4.34 -4.61
C ASP A 152 8.86 -2.85 -4.49
N VAL A 153 7.65 -2.50 -4.02
CA VAL A 153 7.26 -1.11 -3.77
C VAL A 153 8.09 -0.53 -2.62
N LEU A 154 8.28 -1.25 -1.51
CA LEU A 154 9.15 -0.79 -0.42
C LEU A 154 10.58 -0.52 -0.91
N ALA A 155 11.15 -1.43 -1.70
CA ALA A 155 12.54 -1.34 -2.17
C ALA A 155 12.76 -0.32 -3.29
N THR A 156 11.76 -0.04 -4.12
CA THR A 156 11.94 0.71 -5.37
C THR A 156 10.95 1.85 -5.61
N GLN A 157 9.88 1.92 -4.82
CA GLN A 157 8.69 2.76 -5.04
C GLN A 157 7.98 2.48 -6.37
N CYS A 158 8.22 1.31 -6.98
CA CYS A 158 7.67 0.95 -8.28
C CYS A 158 7.07 -0.45 -8.28
N LEU A 159 6.14 -0.69 -9.21
CA LEU A 159 5.69 -2.01 -9.62
C LEU A 159 6.14 -2.30 -11.06
N ALA A 160 6.49 -3.55 -11.33
CA ALA A 160 6.64 -4.07 -12.69
C ALA A 160 5.33 -4.74 -13.12
N MET A 161 4.59 -4.12 -14.04
CA MET A 161 3.30 -4.66 -14.47
C MET A 161 2.90 -4.24 -15.90
N ALA A 162 2.09 -5.07 -16.54
CA ALA A 162 1.43 -4.70 -17.78
C ALA A 162 0.23 -3.78 -17.49
N LYS A 163 -0.07 -2.88 -18.43
CA LYS A 163 -1.24 -2.03 -18.33
C LYS A 163 -2.53 -2.87 -18.37
N PRO A 164 -3.45 -2.71 -17.41
CA PRO A 164 -4.70 -3.45 -17.43
C PRO A 164 -5.57 -3.01 -18.60
N ARG A 165 -6.43 -3.92 -19.06
CA ARG A 165 -7.48 -3.58 -20.04
C ARG A 165 -8.57 -2.76 -19.35
N LEU A 166 -9.13 -1.80 -20.08
CA LEU A 166 -10.21 -0.96 -19.58
C LEU A 166 -11.57 -1.51 -20.02
N ARG A 167 -12.54 -1.51 -19.10
CA ARG A 167 -13.97 -1.65 -19.41
C ARG A 167 -14.71 -0.43 -18.87
N GLN A 168 -15.36 0.33 -19.73
CA GLN A 168 -16.24 1.43 -19.32
C GLN A 168 -17.60 0.87 -18.90
N ILE A 169 -18.06 1.23 -17.71
CA ILE A 169 -19.44 1.03 -17.26
C ILE A 169 -20.13 2.39 -17.27
N ARG A 170 -21.31 2.48 -17.89
CA ARG A 170 -22.16 3.67 -17.87
C ARG A 170 -23.35 3.37 -16.97
N VAL A 171 -23.58 4.23 -15.99
CA VAL A 171 -24.68 4.15 -15.01
C VAL A 171 -25.73 5.17 -15.38
#